data_AF-A0A8H6X6B6-F1
#
_entry.id   AF-A0A8H6X6B6-F1
#
_cell.length_a   1.000
_cell.length_b   1.000
_cell.length_c   1.000
_cell.angle_alpha   90.00
_cell.angle_beta   90.00
_cell.angle_gamma   90.00
#
_symmetry.space_group_name_H-M   'P 1'
#
loop_
_entity.id
_entity.type
_entity.pdbx_description
1 polymer ?
#
loop_
_entity_poly.entity_id
_entity_poly.type
_entity_poly.pdbx_seq_one_letter_code
_entity_poly.pdbx_strand_id
1 'polypeptide(L)'
;MVQLSFVFQTLLLSLGPLLAAASPLQSRGMGVTQYKSSRYMSNLPQNTTHLSFDTETGELTAYDITHRVLSKHTYSPNTTSANSRRQSTVGSCAAMVNSDVQKLPGYQALLADANSLLGAHSWTDLAKSVNSPDNRYPQYPASICTDLDTDTVTVTASGPPTCSIQKESTSGVLVGTSGSVTLSSTQGTSYSVTSTVIQTSSLAVGDSFSVKVSFPGDEEQNTFSVTSTYTNSLSTATQSTDNQQSTESVTMVAGAGQTCSLQYTTTSCSVTGTGTIRAAATGWAWFEYNNGKTHWALNMDYFLTLDQRSSYISLRSGITSSTLSSYTGKCQ
;
A
#
# COMPACT_ATOMS: atom_id res chain seq x y z
N MET A 1 42.58 -40.08 20.88
CA MET A 1 42.52 -38.79 20.16
C MET A 1 42.33 -39.11 18.68
N VAL A 2 41.12 -38.94 18.16
CA VAL A 2 40.78 -39.19 16.76
C VAL A 2 40.47 -37.83 16.14
N GLN A 3 41.28 -37.41 15.17
CA GLN A 3 41.07 -36.20 14.39
C GLN A 3 40.14 -36.54 13.23
N LEU A 4 38.89 -36.06 13.28
CA LEU A 4 37.98 -36.08 12.14
C LEU A 4 38.22 -34.82 11.29
N SER A 5 38.70 -34.99 10.07
CA SER A 5 38.72 -33.95 9.04
C SER A 5 37.42 -34.01 8.24
N PHE A 6 36.61 -32.95 8.31
CA PHE A 6 35.45 -32.77 7.43
C PHE A 6 35.89 -32.06 6.14
N VAL A 7 35.72 -32.74 5.00
CA VAL A 7 35.86 -32.15 3.67
C VAL A 7 34.49 -31.58 3.28
N PHE A 8 34.38 -30.25 3.20
CA PHE A 8 33.22 -29.58 2.62
C PHE A 8 33.41 -29.47 1.10
N GLN A 9 32.61 -30.22 0.35
CA GLN A 9 32.60 -30.19 -1.11
C GLN A 9 31.54 -29.17 -1.55
N THR A 10 31.98 -27.98 -1.96
CA THR A 10 31.10 -26.91 -2.43
C THR A 10 30.65 -27.21 -3.86
N LEU A 11 29.36 -27.51 -4.04
CA LEU A 11 28.74 -27.71 -5.34
C LEU A 11 28.43 -26.34 -5.97
N LEU A 12 29.23 -25.93 -6.96
CA LEU A 12 28.97 -24.76 -7.79
C LEU A 12 27.90 -25.11 -8.84
N LEU A 13 26.65 -24.69 -8.59
CA LEU A 13 25.60 -24.64 -9.61
C LEU A 13 25.72 -23.31 -10.36
N SER A 14 26.15 -23.37 -11.61
CA SER A 14 26.21 -22.23 -12.52
C SER A 14 24.81 -21.83 -12.97
N LEU A 15 24.26 -20.78 -12.36
CA LEU A 15 23.15 -20.01 -12.92
C LEU A 15 23.72 -18.85 -13.73
N GLY A 16 23.50 -18.90 -15.05
CA GLY A 16 23.93 -17.84 -15.97
C GLY A 16 23.15 -16.53 -15.76
N PRO A 17 23.74 -15.37 -16.09
CA PRO A 17 23.09 -14.08 -15.89
C PRO A 17 22.05 -13.81 -16.98
N LEU A 18 20.77 -13.73 -16.56
CA LEU A 18 19.73 -13.03 -17.33
C LEU A 18 19.94 -11.52 -17.11
N LEU A 19 20.60 -10.87 -18.07
CA LEU A 19 20.67 -9.42 -18.20
C LEU A 19 19.27 -8.85 -18.47
N ALA A 20 18.62 -8.34 -17.44
CA ALA A 20 17.50 -7.41 -17.59
C ALA A 20 18.06 -5.99 -17.55
N ALA A 21 17.96 -5.28 -18.68
CA ALA A 21 18.33 -3.88 -18.78
C ALA A 21 17.41 -3.02 -17.89
N ALA A 22 17.97 -2.46 -16.81
CA ALA A 22 17.30 -1.44 -16.01
C ALA A 22 17.30 -0.12 -16.80
N SER A 23 16.10 0.39 -17.12
CA SER A 23 15.93 1.74 -17.67
C SER A 23 15.96 2.76 -16.53
N PRO A 24 16.53 3.97 -16.73
CA PRO A 24 16.56 5.00 -15.70
C PRO A 24 15.14 5.53 -15.44
N LEU A 25 14.67 5.41 -14.20
CA LEU A 25 13.44 6.01 -13.73
C LEU A 25 13.63 7.53 -13.60
N GLN A 26 13.17 8.27 -14.61
CA GLN A 26 12.95 9.71 -14.52
C GLN A 26 11.90 10.00 -13.44
N SER A 27 12.28 10.79 -12.44
CA SER A 27 11.39 11.36 -11.44
C SER A 27 10.39 12.32 -12.10
N ARG A 28 9.26 11.76 -12.54
CA ARG A 28 8.07 12.55 -12.84
C ARG A 28 7.36 12.84 -11.52
N GLY A 29 7.20 14.13 -11.23
CA GLY A 29 6.48 14.62 -10.05
C GLY A 29 5.16 13.88 -9.86
N MET A 30 5.02 13.25 -8.68
CA MET A 30 3.80 12.57 -8.27
C MET A 30 2.73 13.61 -8.04
N GLY A 31 1.84 13.75 -9.02
CA GLY A 31 0.52 14.32 -8.78
C GLY A 31 -0.23 13.41 -7.80
N VAL A 32 -0.85 14.02 -6.80
CA VAL A 32 -1.86 13.39 -5.94
C VAL A 32 -2.81 12.62 -6.84
N THR A 33 -2.89 11.29 -6.67
CA THR A 33 -3.83 10.47 -7.43
C THR A 33 -5.21 10.73 -6.83
N GLN A 34 -5.87 11.80 -7.28
CA GLN A 34 -7.27 12.02 -6.98
C GLN A 34 -8.04 10.78 -7.40
N TYR A 35 -8.79 10.20 -6.46
CA TYR A 35 -9.82 9.23 -6.75
C TYR A 35 -10.68 9.79 -7.88
N LYS A 36 -10.57 9.19 -9.07
CA LYS A 36 -11.55 9.40 -10.14
C LYS A 36 -12.84 8.77 -9.66
N SER A 37 -13.59 9.55 -8.88
CA SER A 37 -14.98 9.29 -8.58
C SER A 37 -15.68 9.11 -9.93
N SER A 38 -16.61 8.17 -9.99
CA SER A 38 -17.48 8.01 -11.16
C SER A 38 -18.01 9.40 -11.54
N ARG A 39 -18.08 9.76 -12.84
CA ARG A 39 -18.53 11.08 -13.34
C ARG A 39 -19.91 11.53 -12.81
N TYR A 40 -20.61 10.68 -12.08
CA TYR A 40 -21.88 10.94 -11.42
C TYR A 40 -21.73 11.45 -9.98
N MET A 41 -20.69 11.05 -9.24
CA MET A 41 -20.44 11.59 -7.89
C MET A 41 -19.99 13.06 -7.92
N SER A 42 -19.41 13.52 -9.03
CA SER A 42 -18.99 14.91 -9.22
C SER A 42 -20.13 15.92 -9.36
N ASN A 43 -21.40 15.45 -9.43
CA ASN A 43 -22.56 16.32 -9.63
C ASN A 43 -23.43 16.49 -8.37
N LEU A 44 -23.10 15.83 -7.26
CA LEU A 44 -23.79 16.08 -6.01
C LEU A 44 -23.28 17.38 -5.38
N PRO A 45 -24.17 18.26 -4.90
CA PRO A 45 -23.78 19.41 -4.08
C PRO A 45 -22.91 18.98 -2.89
N GLN A 46 -21.88 19.75 -2.55
CA GLN A 46 -20.90 19.39 -1.51
C GLN A 46 -21.53 19.16 -0.12
N ASN A 47 -22.67 19.80 0.16
CA ASN A 47 -23.41 19.67 1.41
C ASN A 47 -24.46 18.53 1.39
N THR A 48 -24.40 17.63 0.41
CA THR A 48 -25.31 16.48 0.36
C THR A 48 -24.94 15.49 1.45
N THR A 49 -25.88 15.23 2.35
CA THR A 49 -25.71 14.24 3.44
C THR A 49 -26.65 13.05 3.27
N HIS A 50 -27.73 13.22 2.51
CA HIS A 50 -28.71 12.17 2.23
C HIS A 50 -28.97 12.04 0.73
N LEU A 51 -29.23 10.82 0.30
CA LEU A 51 -29.84 10.54 -1.00
C LEU A 51 -31.14 9.76 -0.78
N SER A 52 -32.13 9.98 -1.63
CA SER A 52 -33.25 9.06 -1.79
C SER A 52 -33.34 8.63 -3.25
N PHE A 53 -33.72 7.39 -3.48
CA PHE A 53 -34.04 6.86 -4.80
C PHE A 53 -35.42 6.25 -4.77
N ASP A 54 -36.32 6.81 -5.58
CA ASP A 54 -37.64 6.25 -5.80
C ASP A 54 -37.58 5.27 -6.98
N THR A 55 -37.85 3.99 -6.70
CA THR A 55 -37.77 2.92 -7.71
C THR A 55 -38.90 2.96 -8.72
N GLU A 56 -40.04 3.58 -8.39
CA GLU A 56 -41.19 3.68 -9.28
C GLU A 56 -40.97 4.77 -10.33
N THR A 57 -40.44 5.92 -9.92
CA THR A 57 -40.17 7.06 -10.80
C THR A 57 -38.75 7.09 -11.38
N GLY A 58 -37.83 6.33 -10.78
CA GLY A 58 -36.40 6.42 -11.06
C GLY A 58 -35.78 7.74 -10.61
N GLU A 59 -36.43 8.52 -9.75
CA GLU A 59 -35.90 9.80 -9.29
C GLU A 59 -34.89 9.61 -8.15
N LEU A 60 -33.66 10.10 -8.35
CA LEU A 60 -32.68 10.32 -7.31
C LEU A 60 -32.79 11.75 -6.79
N THR A 61 -33.02 11.90 -5.49
CA THR A 61 -33.06 13.21 -4.82
C THR A 61 -31.90 13.32 -3.83
N ALA A 62 -31.20 14.45 -3.85
CA ALA A 62 -30.16 14.80 -2.92
C ALA A 62 -30.68 15.78 -1.87
N TYR A 63 -30.32 15.59 -0.60
CA TYR A 63 -30.72 16.46 0.50
C TYR A 63 -29.54 16.88 1.36
N ASP A 64 -29.66 18.06 1.97
CA ASP A 64 -28.77 18.46 3.07
C ASP A 64 -29.18 17.82 4.40
N ILE A 65 -28.45 18.16 5.46
CA ILE A 65 -28.67 17.64 6.81
C ILE A 65 -30.04 18.06 7.39
N THR A 66 -30.63 19.14 6.87
CA THR A 66 -31.96 19.62 7.30
C THR A 66 -33.09 19.05 6.47
N HIS A 67 -32.80 18.08 5.59
CA HIS A 67 -33.74 17.45 4.65
C HIS A 67 -34.29 18.39 3.58
N ARG A 68 -33.63 19.52 3.35
CA ARG A 68 -33.99 20.35 2.21
C ARG A 68 -33.44 19.72 0.94
N VAL A 69 -34.31 19.60 -0.06
CA VAL A 69 -33.94 19.13 -1.40
C VAL A 69 -32.90 20.07 -2.00
N LEU A 70 -31.74 19.52 -2.38
CA LEU A 70 -30.66 20.23 -3.04
C LEU A 70 -30.70 20.02 -4.55
N SER A 71 -30.97 18.79 -4.99
CA SER A 71 -31.11 18.45 -6.41
C SER A 71 -31.99 17.23 -6.61
N LYS A 72 -32.53 17.10 -7.83
CA LYS A 72 -33.31 15.95 -8.30
C LYS A 72 -32.80 15.55 -9.67
N HIS A 73 -32.61 14.25 -9.87
CA HIS A 73 -32.12 13.67 -11.11
C HIS A 73 -32.93 12.42 -11.45
N THR A 74 -33.54 12.39 -12.62
CA THR A 74 -34.12 11.14 -13.14
C THR A 74 -32.99 10.21 -13.57
N TYR A 75 -32.88 9.06 -12.90
CA TYR A 75 -31.96 8.00 -13.25
C TYR A 75 -32.41 7.32 -14.54
N SER A 76 -31.54 7.32 -15.54
CA SER A 76 -31.74 6.55 -16.76
C SER A 76 -30.87 5.29 -16.71
N PRO A 77 -31.46 4.08 -16.58
CA PRO A 77 -30.71 2.84 -16.51
C PRO A 77 -29.96 2.50 -17.81
N ASN A 78 -30.20 3.24 -18.91
CA ASN A 78 -29.56 3.02 -20.21
C ASN A 78 -28.16 3.62 -20.34
N THR A 79 -27.65 4.33 -19.34
CA THR A 79 -26.20 4.56 -19.27
C THR A 79 -25.57 3.32 -18.66
N THR A 80 -25.19 2.39 -19.52
CA THR A 80 -24.30 1.26 -19.23
C THR A 80 -22.94 1.78 -18.74
N SER A 81 -22.88 2.34 -17.53
CA SER A 81 -21.66 2.29 -16.75
C SER A 81 -21.50 0.84 -16.38
N ALA A 82 -20.74 0.15 -17.23
CA ALA A 82 -20.38 -1.25 -17.12
C ALA A 82 -20.22 -1.65 -15.66
N ASN A 83 -20.62 -2.89 -15.38
CA ASN A 83 -20.12 -3.72 -14.30
C ASN A 83 -18.60 -3.84 -14.36
N SER A 84 -17.86 -2.73 -14.25
CA SER A 84 -16.57 -2.78 -13.61
C SER A 84 -16.90 -3.09 -12.16
N ARG A 85 -16.99 -4.38 -11.83
CA ARG A 85 -16.23 -4.84 -10.68
C ARG A 85 -14.91 -4.11 -10.82
N ARG A 86 -14.69 -3.07 -10.01
CA ARG A 86 -13.38 -2.47 -9.90
C ARG A 86 -12.54 -3.59 -9.30
N GLN A 87 -12.04 -4.44 -10.18
CA GLN A 87 -10.91 -5.29 -9.94
C GLN A 87 -9.86 -4.29 -9.48
N SER A 88 -9.60 -4.32 -8.17
CA SER A 88 -8.68 -3.43 -7.49
C SER A 88 -7.38 -3.46 -8.29
N THR A 89 -7.24 -2.47 -9.15
CA THR A 89 -6.04 -2.22 -9.93
C THR A 89 -5.19 -1.47 -8.95
N VAL A 90 -4.57 -2.21 -8.02
CA VAL A 90 -3.57 -1.72 -7.05
C VAL A 90 -3.95 -0.32 -6.55
N GLY A 91 -5.07 -0.24 -5.85
CA GLY A 91 -5.66 1.00 -5.38
C GLY A 91 -6.03 0.87 -3.91
N SER A 92 -5.87 1.95 -3.18
CA SER A 92 -5.98 2.03 -1.73
C SER A 92 -7.40 1.84 -1.20
N CYS A 93 -8.36 1.34 -2.00
CA CYS A 93 -9.69 0.96 -1.53
C CYS A 93 -10.18 -0.38 -2.07
N ALA A 94 -10.97 -1.04 -1.24
CA ALA A 94 -11.84 -2.16 -1.59
C ALA A 94 -13.30 -1.70 -1.67
N ALA A 95 -14.09 -2.40 -2.48
CA ALA A 95 -15.53 -2.24 -2.49
C ALA A 95 -16.10 -2.81 -1.19
N MET A 96 -16.87 -2.01 -0.46
CA MET A 96 -17.45 -2.42 0.81
C MET A 96 -18.64 -3.35 0.59
N VAL A 97 -18.83 -4.40 1.39
CA VAL A 97 -20.05 -5.24 1.32
C VAL A 97 -21.00 -4.93 2.47
N ASN A 98 -22.27 -5.37 2.39
CA ASN A 98 -23.26 -5.12 3.45
C ASN A 98 -22.80 -5.59 4.84
N SER A 99 -22.11 -6.74 4.88
CA SER A 99 -21.58 -7.26 6.15
C SER A 99 -20.44 -6.42 6.71
N ASP A 100 -19.76 -5.61 5.90
CA ASP A 100 -18.77 -4.64 6.41
C ASP A 100 -19.47 -3.45 7.06
N VAL A 101 -20.59 -2.97 6.51
CA VAL A 101 -21.36 -1.84 7.06
C VAL A 101 -21.80 -2.15 8.49
N GLN A 102 -22.28 -3.36 8.71
CA GLN A 102 -22.75 -3.84 10.01
C GLN A 102 -21.60 -4.01 11.02
N LYS A 103 -20.36 -4.15 10.56
CA LYS A 103 -19.16 -4.26 11.41
C LYS A 103 -18.53 -2.91 11.72
N LEU A 104 -19.04 -1.81 11.15
CA LEU A 104 -18.55 -0.48 11.50
C LEU A 104 -18.80 -0.21 12.99
N PRO A 105 -17.81 0.29 13.74
CA PRO A 105 -18.02 0.69 15.14
C PRO A 105 -19.18 1.69 15.31
N GLY A 106 -19.37 2.57 14.32
CA GLY A 106 -20.45 3.55 14.26
C GLY A 106 -21.78 3.06 13.69
N TYR A 107 -21.92 1.76 13.36
CA TYR A 107 -23.11 1.25 12.68
C TYR A 107 -24.42 1.58 13.42
N GLN A 108 -24.42 1.51 14.75
CA GLN A 108 -25.61 1.83 15.55
C GLN A 108 -26.00 3.31 15.48
N ALA A 109 -25.03 4.23 15.40
CA ALA A 109 -25.31 5.65 15.21
C ALA A 109 -25.92 5.88 13.82
N LEU A 110 -25.34 5.27 12.78
CA LEU A 110 -25.85 5.34 11.43
C LEU A 110 -27.28 4.80 11.33
N LEU A 111 -27.58 3.69 12.01
CA LEU A 111 -28.92 3.11 12.06
C LEU A 111 -29.90 3.99 12.84
N ALA A 112 -29.47 4.60 13.96
CA ALA A 112 -30.29 5.52 14.74
C ALA A 112 -30.65 6.78 13.93
N ASP A 113 -29.68 7.33 13.20
CA ASP A 113 -29.91 8.45 12.27
C ASP A 113 -30.92 8.03 11.22
N ALA A 114 -30.68 6.92 10.52
CA ALA A 114 -31.59 6.40 9.50
C ALA A 114 -33.03 6.27 10.05
N ASN A 115 -33.19 5.63 11.21
CA ASN A 115 -34.47 5.47 11.91
C ASN A 115 -35.16 6.81 12.24
N SER A 116 -34.39 7.81 12.66
CA SER A 116 -34.94 9.14 12.97
C SER A 116 -35.51 9.83 11.74
N LEU A 117 -34.96 9.56 10.55
CA LEU A 117 -35.39 10.21 9.32
C LEU A 117 -36.60 9.55 8.68
N LEU A 118 -36.67 8.22 8.70
CA LEU A 118 -37.67 7.45 7.96
C LEU A 118 -38.74 6.78 8.85
N GLY A 119 -38.57 6.83 10.16
CA GLY A 119 -39.43 6.18 11.14
C GLY A 119 -38.98 4.75 11.50
N ALA A 120 -39.35 4.30 12.70
CA ALA A 120 -38.84 3.06 13.32
C ALA A 120 -39.39 1.74 12.72
N HIS A 121 -40.38 1.78 11.82
CA HIS A 121 -41.22 0.62 11.47
C HIS A 121 -41.03 0.04 10.06
N SER A 122 -40.01 0.44 9.31
CA SER A 122 -39.94 0.12 7.87
C SER A 122 -38.59 -0.38 7.36
N TRP A 123 -37.72 -0.86 8.25
CA TRP A 123 -36.43 -1.42 7.89
C TRP A 123 -36.56 -2.93 7.78
N THR A 124 -36.74 -3.43 6.57
CA THR A 124 -36.75 -4.88 6.34
C THR A 124 -35.35 -5.44 6.15
N ASP A 125 -34.38 -4.65 5.69
CA ASP A 125 -32.97 -5.04 5.55
C ASP A 125 -32.10 -3.79 5.34
N LEU A 126 -30.85 -3.80 5.81
CA LEU A 126 -29.81 -2.96 5.20
C LEU A 126 -29.86 -3.31 3.71
N ALA A 127 -30.24 -2.37 2.84
CA ALA A 127 -30.51 -2.68 1.45
C ALA A 127 -29.32 -3.49 0.95
N LYS A 128 -29.59 -4.70 0.44
CA LYS A 128 -28.59 -5.66 -0.02
C LYS A 128 -27.80 -5.05 -1.19
N SER A 129 -27.05 -3.97 -1.00
CA SER A 129 -26.81 -2.97 -2.03
C SER A 129 -25.54 -2.16 -1.82
N VAL A 130 -24.88 -2.28 -0.66
CA VAL A 130 -23.48 -1.89 -0.57
C VAL A 130 -22.69 -2.97 -1.33
N ASN A 131 -22.51 -2.68 -2.63
CA ASN A 131 -21.85 -3.53 -3.64
C ASN A 131 -22.39 -4.97 -3.78
N SER A 132 -23.70 -5.17 -3.65
CA SER A 132 -24.32 -6.43 -4.07
C SER A 132 -24.21 -6.61 -5.59
N PRO A 133 -24.05 -7.85 -6.09
CA PRO A 133 -24.09 -8.14 -7.53
C PRO A 133 -25.37 -7.65 -8.24
N ASP A 134 -26.46 -7.40 -7.52
CA ASP A 134 -27.70 -6.80 -8.03
C ASP A 134 -27.63 -5.25 -8.14
N ASN A 135 -26.42 -4.69 -8.14
CA ASN A 135 -26.06 -3.27 -7.97
C ASN A 135 -27.00 -2.31 -8.70
N ARG A 136 -28.06 -1.86 -8.01
CA ARG A 136 -29.00 -0.87 -8.54
C ARG A 136 -28.43 0.54 -8.54
N TYR A 137 -27.37 0.80 -7.75
CA TYR A 137 -26.80 2.13 -7.49
C TYR A 137 -25.27 2.20 -7.66
N PRO A 138 -24.70 1.70 -8.78
CA PRO A 138 -23.25 1.60 -8.97
C PRO A 138 -22.51 2.94 -8.93
N GLN A 139 -23.22 4.05 -9.16
CA GLN A 139 -22.64 5.38 -9.17
C GLN A 139 -22.40 6.01 -7.78
N TYR A 140 -23.01 5.48 -6.71
CA TYR A 140 -22.82 5.97 -5.33
C TYR A 140 -22.46 4.83 -4.38
N PRO A 141 -21.32 4.15 -4.59
CA PRO A 141 -20.91 3.03 -3.76
C PRO A 141 -20.36 3.50 -2.41
N ALA A 142 -20.31 2.59 -1.45
CA ALA A 142 -19.38 2.69 -0.33
C ALA A 142 -18.09 1.94 -0.66
N SER A 143 -16.99 2.39 -0.08
CA SER A 143 -15.68 1.78 -0.23
C SER A 143 -14.94 1.81 1.10
N ILE A 144 -14.07 0.84 1.32
CA ILE A 144 -13.16 0.82 2.45
C ILE A 144 -11.79 1.17 1.92
N CYS A 145 -11.25 2.28 2.38
CA CYS A 145 -10.01 2.84 1.90
C CYS A 145 -8.97 2.84 3.01
N THR A 146 -7.70 2.64 2.69
CA THR A 146 -6.66 2.99 3.65
C THR A 146 -6.69 4.50 3.85
N ASP A 147 -6.65 4.94 5.09
CA ASP A 147 -6.58 6.37 5.43
C ASP A 147 -5.25 6.94 4.92
N LEU A 148 -5.28 7.57 3.75
CA LEU A 148 -4.11 8.07 3.03
C LEU A 148 -3.87 9.57 3.26
N ASP A 149 -4.50 10.21 4.24
CA ASP A 149 -4.21 11.63 4.53
C ASP A 149 -2.72 11.89 4.84
N THR A 150 -1.93 10.83 5.09
CA THR A 150 -0.46 10.87 5.24
C THR A 150 0.32 10.05 4.20
N ASP A 151 -0.37 9.40 3.25
CA ASP A 151 0.17 8.47 2.24
C ASP A 151 1.10 7.35 2.75
N THR A 152 1.35 7.25 4.06
CA THR A 152 2.49 6.50 4.60
C THR A 152 2.17 5.89 5.95
N VAL A 153 2.31 4.56 6.05
CA VAL A 153 2.24 3.80 7.29
C VAL A 153 3.61 3.87 7.95
N THR A 154 3.68 4.53 9.10
CA THR A 154 4.94 4.62 9.87
C THR A 154 5.12 3.36 10.71
N VAL A 155 6.23 2.65 10.50
CA VAL A 155 6.63 1.52 11.37
C VAL A 155 7.37 2.06 12.57
N THR A 156 6.85 1.79 13.75
CA THR A 156 7.51 2.07 15.02
C THR A 156 8.52 0.97 15.30
N ALA A 157 9.81 1.32 15.33
CA ALA A 157 10.87 0.37 15.62
C ALA A 157 10.75 -0.19 17.05
N SER A 158 10.95 -1.50 17.20
CA SER A 158 10.94 -2.21 18.48
C SER A 158 12.23 -2.03 19.28
N GLY A 159 13.18 -1.25 18.78
CA GLY A 159 14.50 -1.04 19.37
C GLY A 159 15.46 -0.38 18.37
N PRO A 160 16.71 -0.13 18.77
CA PRO A 160 17.74 0.39 17.86
C PRO A 160 18.06 -0.63 16.75
N PRO A 161 18.52 -0.16 15.57
CA PRO A 161 18.98 -1.02 14.50
C PRO A 161 20.21 -1.83 14.92
N THR A 162 20.30 -3.07 14.45
CA THR A 162 21.50 -3.90 14.58
C THR A 162 22.28 -3.85 13.27
N CYS A 163 23.48 -3.26 13.31
CA CYS A 163 24.35 -3.08 12.15
C CYS A 163 25.58 -3.99 12.20
N SER A 164 25.99 -4.49 11.03
CA SER A 164 27.22 -5.23 10.80
C SER A 164 28.00 -4.59 9.67
N ILE A 165 29.32 -4.48 9.85
CA ILE A 165 30.23 -3.90 8.86
C ILE A 165 31.13 -5.02 8.35
N GLN A 166 31.12 -5.24 7.05
CA GLN A 166 32.00 -6.19 6.37
C GLN A 166 32.91 -5.43 5.42
N LYS A 167 34.19 -5.78 5.43
CA LYS A 167 35.18 -5.23 4.51
C LYS A 167 35.54 -6.32 3.51
N GLU A 168 35.41 -6.01 2.25
CA GLU A 168 35.74 -6.91 1.15
C GLU A 168 36.76 -6.25 0.23
N SER A 169 37.47 -7.07 -0.55
CA SER A 169 38.48 -6.57 -1.47
C SER A 169 38.49 -7.37 -2.77
N THR A 170 38.54 -6.67 -3.89
CA THR A 170 38.81 -7.24 -5.22
C THR A 170 40.21 -6.82 -5.65
N SER A 171 40.98 -7.71 -6.28
CA SER A 171 42.32 -7.39 -6.79
C SER A 171 42.51 -7.84 -8.24
N GLY A 172 43.42 -7.16 -8.94
CA GLY A 172 43.85 -7.47 -10.30
C GLY A 172 45.36 -7.31 -10.42
N VAL A 173 46.00 -8.24 -11.13
CA VAL A 173 47.47 -8.27 -11.32
C VAL A 173 47.77 -7.97 -12.78
N LEU A 174 48.70 -7.04 -13.04
CA LEU A 174 49.28 -6.84 -14.38
C LEU A 174 50.62 -7.58 -14.49
N VAL A 175 50.64 -8.63 -15.31
CA VAL A 175 51.87 -9.40 -15.59
C VAL A 175 52.48 -8.92 -16.91
N GLY A 176 53.73 -8.41 -16.87
CA GLY A 176 54.58 -8.20 -18.05
C GLY A 176 54.91 -6.75 -18.42
N THR A 177 53.95 -5.82 -18.43
CA THR A 177 54.16 -4.40 -18.83
C THR A 177 53.32 -3.46 -17.98
N SER A 178 53.69 -2.16 -17.93
CA SER A 178 52.86 -1.12 -17.32
C SER A 178 51.55 -0.95 -18.08
N GLY A 179 50.44 -0.81 -17.38
CA GLY A 179 49.13 -0.71 -18.02
C GLY A 179 48.04 -0.16 -17.10
N SER A 180 46.83 -0.07 -17.64
CA SER A 180 45.64 0.32 -16.88
C SER A 180 44.77 -0.91 -16.58
N VAL A 181 44.32 -1.05 -15.33
CA VAL A 181 43.31 -2.02 -14.92
C VAL A 181 42.02 -1.26 -14.63
N THR A 182 40.91 -1.67 -15.25
CA THR A 182 39.58 -1.19 -14.88
C THR A 182 38.94 -2.19 -13.93
N LEU A 183 38.62 -1.76 -12.71
CA LEU A 183 37.87 -2.54 -11.73
C LEU A 183 36.47 -1.94 -11.58
N SER A 184 35.45 -2.76 -11.64
CA SER A 184 34.06 -2.34 -11.38
C SER A 184 33.67 -2.59 -9.93
N SER A 185 32.92 -1.68 -9.32
CA SER A 185 32.40 -1.78 -7.96
C SER A 185 30.95 -1.31 -7.89
N THR A 186 30.10 -2.08 -7.22
CA THR A 186 28.71 -1.71 -6.96
C THR A 186 28.65 -0.86 -5.70
N GLN A 187 28.00 0.31 -5.78
CA GLN A 187 27.78 1.24 -4.67
C GLN A 187 26.30 1.60 -4.53
N GLY A 188 25.90 1.98 -3.33
CA GLY A 188 24.52 2.36 -3.02
C GLY A 188 23.88 1.40 -2.03
N THR A 189 22.58 1.58 -1.80
CA THR A 189 21.86 0.86 -0.76
C THR A 189 20.77 -0.02 -1.34
N SER A 190 20.69 -1.25 -0.87
CA SER A 190 19.55 -2.14 -1.10
C SER A 190 18.74 -2.28 0.19
N TYR A 191 17.42 -2.34 0.04
CA TYR A 191 16.46 -2.45 1.12
C TYR A 191 15.64 -3.72 0.91
N SER A 192 15.43 -4.49 1.97
CA SER A 192 14.54 -5.65 1.98
C SER A 192 13.59 -5.52 3.15
N VAL A 193 12.31 -5.30 2.86
CA VAL A 193 11.23 -5.25 3.84
C VAL A 193 10.53 -6.59 3.87
N THR A 194 10.43 -7.17 5.05
CA THR A 194 9.68 -8.39 5.33
C THR A 194 8.57 -8.05 6.31
N SER A 195 7.31 -8.20 5.91
CA SER A 195 6.16 -7.82 6.75
C SER A 195 5.16 -8.95 6.92
N THR A 196 4.50 -8.99 8.07
CA THR A 196 3.51 -10.01 8.42
C THR A 196 2.27 -9.34 9.01
N VAL A 197 1.09 -9.70 8.53
CA VAL A 197 -0.18 -9.26 9.14
C VAL A 197 -0.42 -10.05 10.42
N ILE A 198 -0.36 -9.37 11.56
CA ILE A 198 -0.54 -9.98 12.90
C ILE A 198 -1.95 -9.76 13.46
N GLN A 199 -2.69 -8.80 12.93
CA GLN A 199 -4.08 -8.55 13.26
C GLN A 199 -4.82 -8.08 12.01
N THR A 200 -5.98 -8.69 11.74
CA THR A 200 -6.82 -8.32 10.61
C THR A 200 -7.81 -7.23 11.00
N SER A 201 -8.12 -6.37 10.05
CA SER A 201 -9.27 -5.47 10.14
C SER A 201 -10.55 -6.28 10.01
N SER A 202 -11.62 -5.85 10.69
CA SER A 202 -12.96 -6.42 10.56
C SER A 202 -13.64 -6.07 9.22
N LEU A 203 -13.12 -5.08 8.50
CA LEU A 203 -13.66 -4.54 7.24
C LEU A 203 -12.81 -5.04 6.05
N ALA A 204 -13.43 -5.35 4.91
CA ALA A 204 -12.71 -5.75 3.69
C ALA A 204 -11.75 -6.94 3.94
N VAL A 205 -12.25 -7.95 4.65
CA VAL A 205 -11.49 -9.17 4.96
C VAL A 205 -11.18 -9.91 3.66
N GLY A 206 -9.90 -10.23 3.45
CA GLY A 206 -9.41 -10.90 2.25
C GLY A 206 -9.06 -9.96 1.09
N ASP A 207 -9.40 -8.68 1.16
CA ASP A 207 -8.99 -7.69 0.16
C ASP A 207 -7.53 -7.26 0.36
N SER A 208 -6.90 -6.76 -0.70
CA SER A 208 -5.51 -6.31 -0.68
C SER A 208 -5.39 -4.80 -0.85
N PHE A 209 -4.53 -4.19 -0.03
CA PHE A 209 -4.26 -2.76 0.00
C PHE A 209 -2.79 -2.49 -0.27
N SER A 210 -2.50 -1.55 -1.16
CA SER A 210 -1.14 -1.07 -1.37
C SER A 210 -0.89 0.17 -0.52
N VAL A 211 0.08 0.09 0.37
CA VAL A 211 0.47 1.19 1.26
C VAL A 211 1.97 1.42 1.16
N LYS A 212 2.37 2.68 1.29
CA LYS A 212 3.76 3.05 1.44
C LYS A 212 4.13 2.89 2.90
N VAL A 213 5.16 2.11 3.21
CA VAL A 213 5.62 1.87 4.57
C VAL A 213 6.92 2.63 4.76
N SER A 214 6.97 3.53 5.75
CA SER A 214 8.19 4.23 6.14
C SER A 214 8.78 3.63 7.40
N PHE A 215 10.10 3.71 7.47
CA PHE A 215 10.84 3.36 8.68
C PHE A 215 11.77 4.53 9.03
N PRO A 216 12.07 4.71 10.32
CA PRO A 216 13.09 5.66 10.75
C PRO A 216 14.45 5.27 10.15
N GLY A 217 15.16 6.24 9.61
CA GLY A 217 16.55 6.08 9.15
C GLY A 217 17.55 6.29 10.28
N ASP A 218 18.77 5.81 10.07
CA ASP A 218 19.87 5.94 11.01
C ASP A 218 20.54 7.31 10.77
N GLU A 219 20.54 8.17 11.80
CA GLU A 219 21.19 9.51 11.88
C GLU A 219 21.00 10.47 10.69
N GLU A 220 20.23 11.54 10.93
CA GLU A 220 20.01 12.71 10.04
C GLU A 220 19.42 12.42 8.63
N GLN A 221 18.07 12.33 8.60
CA GLN A 221 17.16 12.66 7.48
C GLN A 221 16.78 11.61 6.42
N ASN A 222 17.33 10.40 6.40
CA ASN A 222 16.90 9.42 5.38
C ASN A 222 15.77 8.50 5.86
N THR A 223 14.55 9.04 5.99
CA THR A 223 13.35 8.18 6.01
C THR A 223 13.21 7.53 4.64
N PHE A 224 13.40 6.21 4.55
CA PHE A 224 13.11 5.51 3.32
C PHE A 224 11.66 5.00 3.37
N SER A 225 11.09 4.69 2.21
CA SER A 225 9.76 4.11 2.15
C SER A 225 9.63 3.11 1.02
N VAL A 226 8.94 2.02 1.28
CA VAL A 226 8.69 0.96 0.30
C VAL A 226 7.18 0.81 0.11
N THR A 227 6.73 0.76 -1.14
CA THR A 227 5.33 0.45 -1.43
C THR A 227 5.15 -1.07 -1.35
N SER A 228 4.26 -1.49 -0.47
CA SER A 228 3.98 -2.91 -0.21
C SER A 228 2.48 -3.16 -0.28
N THR A 229 2.10 -4.33 -0.79
CA THR A 229 0.71 -4.77 -0.85
C THR A 229 0.42 -5.76 0.27
N TYR A 230 -0.61 -5.48 1.05
CA TYR A 230 -1.04 -6.29 2.20
C TYR A 230 -2.46 -6.80 1.98
N THR A 231 -2.63 -8.11 2.08
CA THR A 231 -3.97 -8.72 2.13
C THR A 231 -4.48 -8.67 3.57
N ASN A 232 -5.72 -8.23 3.77
CA ASN A 232 -6.38 -8.22 5.08
C ASN A 232 -6.79 -9.64 5.50
N SER A 233 -5.79 -10.43 5.81
CA SER A 233 -5.89 -11.79 6.31
C SER A 233 -4.65 -12.05 7.15
N LEU A 234 -4.74 -12.89 8.17
CA LEU A 234 -3.54 -13.39 8.84
C LEU A 234 -2.64 -14.04 7.78
N SER A 235 -1.43 -13.52 7.63
CA SER A 235 -0.55 -13.89 6.52
C SER A 235 0.76 -14.45 7.04
N THR A 236 1.45 -15.20 6.17
CA THR A 236 2.89 -15.41 6.31
C THR A 236 3.64 -14.19 5.78
N ALA A 237 4.94 -14.13 6.02
CA ALA A 237 5.76 -12.97 5.70
C ALA A 237 5.77 -12.65 4.19
N THR A 238 5.42 -11.42 3.83
CA THR A 238 5.58 -10.84 2.49
C THR A 238 6.92 -10.11 2.43
N GLN A 239 7.71 -10.38 1.39
CA GLN A 239 8.99 -9.72 1.15
C GLN A 239 8.87 -8.72 -0.01
N SER A 240 9.48 -7.56 0.14
CA SER A 240 9.60 -6.54 -0.91
C SER A 240 11.01 -5.97 -0.86
N THR A 241 11.64 -5.82 -2.02
CA THR A 241 13.00 -5.31 -2.13
C THR A 241 13.04 -4.07 -3.00
N ASP A 242 13.78 -3.06 -2.57
CA ASP A 242 14.13 -1.90 -3.38
C ASP A 242 15.66 -1.85 -3.51
N ASN A 243 16.17 -1.77 -4.73
CA ASN A 243 17.60 -1.79 -4.99
C ASN A 243 18.02 -0.46 -5.64
N GLN A 244 18.72 0.36 -4.86
CA GLN A 244 19.27 1.65 -5.29
C GLN A 244 20.78 1.57 -5.48
N GLN A 245 21.29 0.41 -5.88
CA GLN A 245 22.70 0.20 -6.19
C GLN A 245 23.00 0.55 -7.65
N SER A 246 24.18 1.13 -7.86
CA SER A 246 24.75 1.47 -9.16
C SER A 246 26.16 0.89 -9.29
N THR A 247 26.52 0.44 -10.48
CA THR A 247 27.87 -0.07 -10.76
C THR A 247 28.74 1.06 -11.29
N GLU A 248 29.80 1.38 -10.57
CA GLU A 248 30.83 2.31 -11.00
C GLU A 248 32.08 1.57 -11.46
N SER A 249 32.83 2.15 -12.40
CA SER A 249 34.10 1.60 -12.87
C SER A 249 35.23 2.55 -12.51
N VAL A 250 36.29 1.99 -11.94
CA VAL A 250 37.50 2.71 -11.54
C VAL A 250 38.66 2.19 -12.36
N THR A 251 39.23 3.06 -13.19
CA THR A 251 40.45 2.75 -13.93
C THR A 251 41.66 3.19 -13.11
N MET A 252 42.53 2.23 -12.79
CA MET A 252 43.79 2.47 -12.08
C MET A 252 44.97 2.16 -13.00
N VAL A 253 46.06 2.91 -12.84
CA VAL A 253 47.30 2.69 -13.58
C VAL A 253 48.29 1.98 -12.65
N ALA A 254 48.86 0.86 -13.13
CA ALA A 254 49.86 0.09 -12.39
C ALA A 254 51.14 -0.10 -13.22
N GLY A 255 52.28 -0.06 -12.53
CA GLY A 255 53.57 -0.47 -13.09
C GLY A 255 53.62 -1.97 -13.37
N ALA A 256 54.59 -2.39 -14.18
CA ALA A 256 54.79 -3.81 -14.48
C ALA A 256 55.04 -4.61 -13.19
N GLY A 257 54.27 -5.67 -12.97
CA GLY A 257 54.37 -6.52 -11.78
C GLY A 257 53.62 -5.98 -10.56
N GLN A 258 53.00 -4.81 -10.62
CA GLN A 258 52.17 -4.30 -9.53
C GLN A 258 50.79 -4.94 -9.51
N THR A 259 50.24 -5.08 -8.30
CA THR A 259 48.87 -5.56 -8.06
C THR A 259 48.01 -4.39 -7.60
N CYS A 260 46.92 -4.13 -8.31
CA CYS A 260 45.91 -3.17 -7.88
C CYS A 260 44.82 -3.89 -7.07
N SER A 261 44.42 -3.31 -5.96
CA SER A 261 43.33 -3.80 -5.12
C SER A 261 42.34 -2.67 -4.84
N LEU A 262 41.06 -3.03 -4.78
CA LEU A 262 39.95 -2.17 -4.48
C LEU A 262 39.25 -2.75 -3.25
N GLN A 263 39.32 -2.03 -2.12
CA GLN A 263 38.61 -2.39 -0.90
C GLN A 263 37.29 -1.64 -0.82
N TYR A 264 36.20 -2.34 -0.51
CA TYR A 264 34.88 -1.76 -0.31
C TYR A 264 34.31 -2.19 1.04
N THR A 265 33.45 -1.33 1.60
CA THR A 265 32.81 -1.57 2.91
C THR A 265 31.31 -1.73 2.73
N THR A 266 30.81 -2.90 3.12
CA THR A 266 29.39 -3.21 3.15
C THR A 266 28.88 -3.04 4.59
N THR A 267 27.95 -2.12 4.78
CA THR A 267 27.25 -1.94 6.06
C THR A 267 25.85 -2.50 5.92
N SER A 268 25.54 -3.55 6.68
CA SER A 268 24.20 -4.15 6.70
C SER A 268 23.52 -3.88 8.04
N CYS A 269 22.40 -3.17 8.03
CA CYS A 269 21.62 -2.86 9.22
C CYS A 269 20.26 -3.56 9.16
N SER A 270 19.74 -3.95 10.32
CA SER A 270 18.41 -4.54 10.43
C SER A 270 17.64 -3.97 11.60
N VAL A 271 16.37 -3.66 11.39
CA VAL A 271 15.45 -3.20 12.44
C VAL A 271 14.10 -3.85 12.24
N THR A 272 13.45 -4.18 13.35
CA THR A 272 12.08 -4.69 13.36
C THR A 272 11.17 -3.71 14.06
N GLY A 273 9.89 -3.71 13.71
CA GLY A 273 8.91 -2.80 14.25
C GLY A 273 7.49 -3.25 13.97
N THR A 274 6.55 -2.46 14.46
CA THR A 274 5.12 -2.64 14.21
C THR A 274 4.54 -1.41 13.52
N GLY A 275 3.57 -1.65 12.65
CA GLY A 275 2.82 -0.59 11.98
C GLY A 275 1.33 -0.91 12.02
N THR A 276 0.51 0.10 11.83
CA THR A 276 -0.94 -0.06 11.76
C THR A 276 -1.47 0.61 10.51
N ILE A 277 -2.18 -0.15 9.69
CA ILE A 277 -2.95 0.38 8.56
C ILE A 277 -4.36 0.63 9.06
N ARG A 278 -4.83 1.87 8.96
CA ARG A 278 -6.25 2.18 9.18
C ARG A 278 -7.01 1.96 7.88
N ALA A 279 -8.02 1.09 7.92
CA ALA A 279 -9.00 0.89 6.86
C ALA A 279 -10.30 1.60 7.25
N ALA A 280 -10.60 2.70 6.57
CA ALA A 280 -11.73 3.59 6.81
C ALA A 280 -12.80 3.46 5.72
N ALA A 281 -14.05 3.25 6.12
CA ALA A 281 -15.18 3.27 5.21
C ALA A 281 -15.54 4.71 4.80
N THR A 282 -15.84 4.92 3.52
CA THR A 282 -16.23 6.19 2.91
C THR A 282 -17.38 5.97 1.92
N GLY A 283 -18.12 7.04 1.62
CA GLY A 283 -19.23 7.02 0.68
C GLY A 283 -20.58 6.76 1.34
N TRP A 284 -21.46 6.08 0.59
CA TRP A 284 -22.90 6.06 0.88
C TRP A 284 -23.36 4.69 1.37
N ALA A 285 -23.92 4.66 2.59
CA ALA A 285 -24.60 3.48 3.12
C ALA A 285 -26.07 3.53 2.73
N TRP A 286 -26.51 2.55 1.94
CA TRP A 286 -27.87 2.48 1.42
C TRP A 286 -28.77 1.59 2.28
N PHE A 287 -30.01 2.02 2.41
CA PHE A 287 -31.03 1.39 3.20
C PHE A 287 -32.34 1.30 2.44
N GLU A 288 -33.10 0.25 2.73
CA GLU A 288 -34.37 0.00 2.08
C GLU A 288 -35.52 0.52 2.94
N TYR A 289 -36.47 1.18 2.29
CA TYR A 289 -37.69 1.70 2.91
C TYR A 289 -38.91 1.26 2.09
N ASN A 290 -40.03 1.01 2.78
CA ASN A 290 -41.30 0.59 2.17
C ASN A 290 -41.18 -0.62 1.23
N ASN A 291 -40.54 -1.71 1.70
CA ASN A 291 -40.36 -2.96 0.94
C ASN A 291 -39.69 -2.74 -0.44
N GLY A 292 -38.69 -1.86 -0.50
CA GLY A 292 -37.91 -1.63 -1.71
C GLY A 292 -38.49 -0.62 -2.68
N LYS A 293 -39.58 0.07 -2.31
CA LYS A 293 -40.13 1.17 -3.14
C LYS A 293 -39.23 2.38 -3.14
N THR A 294 -38.64 2.70 -1.99
CA THR A 294 -37.73 3.83 -1.84
C THR A 294 -36.46 3.36 -1.15
N HIS A 295 -35.31 3.79 -1.65
CA HIS A 295 -34.03 3.57 -1.00
C HIS A 295 -33.49 4.90 -0.50
N TRP A 296 -32.85 4.87 0.66
CA TRP A 296 -32.22 6.05 1.26
C TRP A 296 -30.76 5.77 1.49
N ALA A 297 -29.90 6.75 1.24
CA ALA A 297 -28.47 6.65 1.47
C ALA A 297 -28.02 7.71 2.47
N LEU A 298 -27.20 7.28 3.43
CA LEU A 298 -26.53 8.16 4.38
C LEU A 298 -25.06 8.29 4.01
N ASN A 299 -24.53 9.52 4.00
CA ASN A 299 -23.11 9.76 3.80
C ASN A 299 -22.33 9.40 5.07
N MET A 300 -21.59 8.29 5.05
CA MET A 300 -20.83 7.85 6.22
C MET A 300 -19.74 8.85 6.62
N ASP A 301 -19.18 9.59 5.67
CA ASP A 301 -18.16 10.61 5.96
C ASP A 301 -18.72 11.81 6.75
N TYR A 302 -20.04 12.01 6.71
CA TYR A 302 -20.73 13.06 7.46
C TYR A 302 -21.24 12.57 8.82
N PHE A 303 -21.87 11.40 8.86
CA PHE A 303 -22.54 10.89 10.06
C PHE A 303 -21.60 10.18 11.04
N LEU A 304 -20.48 9.65 10.56
CA LEU A 304 -19.55 8.91 11.40
C LEU A 304 -18.21 9.64 11.50
N THR A 305 -17.66 9.66 12.72
CA THR A 305 -16.25 10.06 12.89
C THR A 305 -15.34 9.05 12.19
N LEU A 306 -14.08 9.46 11.96
CA LEU A 306 -13.10 8.57 11.35
C LEU A 306 -12.93 7.26 12.13
N ASP A 307 -12.88 7.29 13.46
CA ASP A 307 -12.78 6.07 14.27
C ASP A 307 -14.05 5.21 14.19
N GLN A 308 -15.22 5.83 14.11
CA GLN A 308 -16.50 5.13 13.97
C GLN A 308 -16.66 4.40 12.63
N ARG A 309 -15.95 4.86 11.59
CA ARG A 309 -15.95 4.23 10.26
C ARG A 309 -14.67 3.44 9.98
N SER A 310 -13.78 3.29 10.95
CA SER A 310 -12.48 2.65 10.74
C SER A 310 -12.31 1.33 11.49
N SER A 311 -11.38 0.55 10.97
CA SER A 311 -10.82 -0.64 11.61
C SER A 311 -9.34 -0.73 11.24
N TYR A 312 -8.60 -1.62 11.88
CA TYR A 312 -7.14 -1.58 11.83
C TYR A 312 -6.55 -2.93 11.43
N ILE A 313 -5.55 -2.89 10.55
CA ILE A 313 -4.68 -4.02 10.23
C ILE A 313 -3.35 -3.75 10.93
N SER A 314 -2.94 -4.64 11.83
CA SER A 314 -1.64 -4.51 12.50
C SER A 314 -0.60 -5.35 11.77
N LEU A 315 0.54 -4.75 11.52
CA LEU A 315 1.68 -5.33 10.84
C LEU A 315 2.85 -5.48 11.79
N ARG A 316 3.59 -6.58 11.65
CA ARG A 316 4.96 -6.71 12.13
C ARG A 316 5.88 -6.67 10.93
N SER A 317 6.80 -5.72 10.90
CA SER A 317 7.70 -5.51 9.77
C SER A 317 9.15 -5.53 10.23
N GLY A 318 10.00 -6.25 9.51
CA GLY A 318 11.45 -6.15 9.59
C GLY A 318 11.97 -5.50 8.32
N ILE A 319 12.93 -4.60 8.46
CA ILE A 319 13.74 -4.17 7.33
C ILE A 319 15.20 -4.59 7.55
N THR A 320 15.81 -5.02 6.46
CA THR A 320 17.26 -5.05 6.31
C THR A 320 17.68 -4.03 5.24
N SER A 321 18.67 -3.20 5.55
CA SER A 321 19.39 -2.38 4.57
C SER A 321 20.80 -2.95 4.38
N SER A 322 21.32 -2.87 3.16
CA SER A 322 22.71 -3.20 2.86
C SER A 322 23.29 -2.12 1.95
N THR A 323 24.18 -1.32 2.53
CA THR A 323 24.86 -0.19 1.90
C THR A 323 26.27 -0.60 1.53
N LEU A 324 26.58 -0.57 0.24
CA LEU A 324 27.94 -0.69 -0.26
C LEU A 324 28.51 0.72 -0.41
N SER A 325 29.54 1.02 0.38
CA SER A 325 30.13 2.35 0.51
C SER A 325 31.63 2.33 0.19
N SER A 326 32.09 3.45 -0.37
CA SER A 326 33.47 3.91 -0.62
C SER A 326 34.51 2.85 -1.00
N TYR A 327 35.13 3.02 -2.16
CA TYR A 327 36.28 2.22 -2.55
C TYR A 327 37.61 2.91 -2.19
N THR A 328 38.54 2.16 -1.62
CA THR A 328 39.95 2.57 -1.55
C THR A 328 40.75 1.74 -2.54
N GLY A 329 41.20 2.38 -3.62
CA GLY A 329 42.08 1.77 -4.62
C GLY A 329 43.56 1.90 -4.22
N LYS A 330 44.33 0.82 -4.27
CA LYS A 330 45.78 0.83 -4.08
C LYS A 330 46.46 -0.10 -5.08
N CYS A 331 47.46 0.40 -5.80
CA CYS A 331 48.37 -0.42 -6.61
C CYS A 331 49.74 -0.49 -5.91
N GLN A 332 50.27 -1.70 -5.72
CA GLN A 332 51.53 -1.95 -5.03
C GLN A 332 52.40 -2.89 -5.85
#